data_AF-A0AAW1PTP3-F1
#
_entry.id   AF-A0AAW1PTP3-F1
#
_cell.length_a   1.000
_cell.length_b   1.000
_cell.length_c   1.000
_cell.angle_alpha   90.00
_cell.angle_beta   90.00
_cell.angle_gamma   90.00
#
_symmetry.space_group_name_H-M   'P 1'
#
loop_
_entity.id
_entity.type
_entity.pdbx_description
1 polymer ?
#
loop_
_entity_poly.entity_id
_entity_poly.type
_entity_poly.pdbx_seq_one_letter_code
_entity_poly.pdbx_strand_id
1 'polypeptide(L)'
;MAQIKLRCTDSISQLLRQAADLPNTNQDLQDALRLALHDQTVQWGVLKQACAAIRQHQPDGKQAGPWLHRACQGAALDLQAPVRREKSPELVQRLAKLQRDLDQQRYDRMVLDVTEEERKAQAASEGGLNTYKEQMSFGLHVIVMMGTFYALGHVAALGLSSKPAHHAVGGLAGMTCAMLLETTLLIIRTNFPYELRSQRKQRQPVAASPEEPKKER
;
A
#
# COMPACT_ATOMS: atom_id res chain seq x y z
N MET A 1 -37.64 9.61 -21.76
CA MET A 1 -37.29 8.18 -21.99
C MET A 1 -36.00 8.16 -22.80
N ALA A 2 -34.95 7.46 -22.33
CA ALA A 2 -33.67 7.41 -23.04
C ALA A 2 -33.84 6.72 -24.40
N GLN A 3 -33.55 7.43 -25.49
CA GLN A 3 -33.58 6.88 -26.84
C GLN A 3 -32.32 6.04 -27.04
N ILE A 4 -32.49 4.72 -27.10
CA ILE A 4 -31.38 3.79 -27.38
C ILE A 4 -30.98 3.95 -28.85
N LYS A 5 -29.73 4.37 -29.07
CA LYS A 5 -29.10 4.44 -30.39
C LYS A 5 -28.21 3.22 -30.60
N LEU A 6 -28.32 2.61 -31.77
CA LEU A 6 -27.50 1.50 -32.22
C LEU A 6 -26.58 1.99 -33.33
N ARG A 7 -25.33 1.55 -33.35
CA ARG A 7 -24.46 1.77 -34.51
C ARG A 7 -24.94 0.92 -35.69
N CYS A 8 -24.99 1.51 -36.88
CA CYS A 8 -25.27 0.79 -38.12
C CYS A 8 -24.14 -0.21 -38.39
N THR A 9 -24.46 -1.50 -38.30
CA THR A 9 -23.67 -2.58 -38.89
C THR A 9 -24.17 -2.88 -40.31
N ASP A 10 -23.39 -3.64 -41.10
CA ASP A 10 -23.76 -3.99 -42.48
C ASP A 10 -25.12 -4.70 -42.58
N SER A 11 -25.44 -5.56 -41.61
CA SER A 11 -26.75 -6.23 -41.54
C SER A 11 -27.91 -5.26 -41.29
N ILE A 12 -27.68 -4.25 -40.45
CA ILE A 12 -28.69 -3.21 -40.14
C ILE A 12 -28.87 -2.31 -41.36
N SER A 13 -27.80 -1.89 -42.01
CA SER A 13 -27.88 -1.01 -43.19
C SER A 13 -28.58 -1.70 -44.37
N GLN A 14 -28.35 -2.99 -44.59
CA GLN A 14 -29.08 -3.78 -45.59
C GLN A 14 -30.58 -3.84 -45.32
N LEU A 15 -30.98 -4.03 -44.05
CA LEU A 15 -32.39 -4.03 -43.67
C LEU A 15 -33.05 -2.67 -43.82
N LEU A 16 -32.34 -1.59 -43.48
CA LEU A 16 -32.85 -0.23 -43.66
C LEU A 16 -33.04 0.10 -45.15
N ARG A 17 -32.14 -0.36 -46.03
CA ARG A 17 -32.28 -0.21 -47.49
C ARG A 17 -33.49 -0.99 -48.01
N GLN A 18 -33.64 -2.24 -47.60
CA GLN A 18 -34.80 -3.07 -47.97
C GLN A 18 -36.13 -2.44 -47.51
N ALA A 19 -36.15 -1.83 -46.31
CA ALA A 19 -37.33 -1.12 -45.84
C ALA A 19 -37.58 0.20 -46.60
N ALA A 20 -36.52 0.88 -47.06
CA ALA A 20 -36.63 2.12 -47.82
C ALA A 20 -37.15 1.91 -49.26
N ASP A 21 -36.91 0.73 -49.86
CA ASP A 21 -37.37 0.38 -51.20
C ASP A 21 -38.86 -0.06 -51.25
N LEU A 22 -39.56 -0.10 -50.10
CA LEU A 22 -40.96 -0.52 -50.03
C LEU A 22 -41.94 0.60 -50.45
N PRO A 23 -42.80 0.38 -51.46
CA PRO A 23 -43.61 1.42 -52.10
C PRO A 23 -44.81 1.92 -51.28
N ASN A 24 -45.12 1.36 -50.10
CA ASN A 24 -46.31 1.70 -49.31
C ASN A 24 -46.01 1.99 -47.82
N THR A 25 -44.92 2.69 -47.57
CA THR A 25 -44.43 2.95 -46.21
C THR A 25 -44.70 4.40 -45.83
N ASN A 26 -45.02 4.66 -44.55
CA ASN A 26 -45.27 6.01 -44.04
C ASN A 26 -44.11 6.96 -44.36
N GLN A 27 -44.40 8.17 -44.84
CA GLN A 27 -43.43 9.14 -45.31
C GLN A 27 -42.45 9.56 -44.21
N ASP A 28 -42.94 9.74 -42.98
CA ASP A 28 -42.13 10.02 -41.78
C ASP A 28 -41.09 8.92 -41.49
N LEU A 29 -41.46 7.66 -41.78
CA LEU A 29 -40.57 6.52 -41.58
C LEU A 29 -39.50 6.47 -42.67
N GLN A 30 -39.85 6.76 -43.93
CA GLN A 30 -38.89 6.83 -45.03
C GLN A 30 -37.83 7.91 -44.79
N ASP A 31 -38.23 9.07 -44.30
CA ASP A 31 -37.29 10.14 -43.96
C ASP A 31 -36.38 9.75 -42.78
N ALA A 32 -36.93 9.10 -41.74
CA ALA A 32 -36.14 8.57 -40.63
C ALA A 32 -35.15 7.47 -41.06
N LEU A 33 -35.53 6.61 -42.01
CA LEU A 33 -34.63 5.59 -42.58
C LEU A 33 -33.47 6.22 -43.36
N ARG A 34 -33.75 7.23 -44.19
CA ARG A 34 -32.73 7.95 -44.97
C ARG A 34 -31.73 8.67 -44.07
N LEU A 35 -32.22 9.32 -43.02
CA LEU A 35 -31.37 9.95 -42.01
C LEU A 35 -30.49 8.93 -41.28
N ALA A 36 -31.05 7.78 -40.89
CA ALA A 36 -30.30 6.72 -40.21
C ALA A 36 -29.23 6.04 -41.09
N LEU A 37 -29.48 5.96 -42.41
CA LEU A 37 -28.51 5.50 -43.41
C LEU A 37 -27.32 6.47 -43.57
N HIS A 38 -27.57 7.77 -43.44
CA HIS A 38 -26.53 8.81 -43.54
C HIS A 38 -25.69 8.91 -42.26
N ASP A 39 -26.34 8.98 -41.09
CA ASP A 39 -25.69 9.25 -39.79
C ASP A 39 -25.05 8.01 -39.13
N GLN A 40 -25.19 6.83 -39.76
CA GLN A 40 -24.67 5.53 -39.28
C GLN A 40 -25.10 5.18 -37.83
N THR A 41 -26.14 5.85 -37.32
CA THR A 41 -26.76 5.56 -36.02
C THR A 41 -28.27 5.44 -36.21
N VAL A 42 -28.86 4.43 -35.56
CA VAL A 42 -30.27 4.09 -35.73
C VAL A 42 -30.94 4.08 -34.37
N GLN A 43 -32.06 4.78 -34.26
CA GLN A 43 -32.90 4.67 -33.07
C GLN A 43 -33.62 3.33 -33.07
N TRP A 44 -33.67 2.68 -31.91
CA TRP A 44 -34.31 1.36 -31.75
C TRP A 44 -35.78 1.31 -32.21
N GLY A 45 -36.52 2.40 -32.05
CA GLY A 45 -37.91 2.51 -32.51
C GLY A 45 -38.05 2.40 -34.03
N VAL A 46 -37.18 3.12 -34.77
CA VAL A 46 -37.17 3.13 -36.24
C VAL A 46 -36.81 1.75 -36.79
N LEU A 47 -35.83 1.06 -36.18
CA LEU A 47 -35.44 -0.29 -36.58
C LEU A 47 -36.57 -1.31 -36.41
N LYS A 48 -37.34 -1.22 -35.31
CA LYS A 48 -38.52 -2.08 -35.10
C LYS A 48 -39.60 -1.85 -36.15
N GLN A 49 -39.88 -0.58 -36.47
CA GLN A 49 -40.89 -0.23 -37.46
C GLN A 49 -40.47 -0.68 -38.87
N ALA A 50 -39.19 -0.53 -39.23
CA ALA A 50 -38.63 -1.04 -40.48
C ALA A 50 -38.79 -2.56 -40.62
N CYS A 51 -38.47 -3.31 -39.56
CA CYS A 51 -38.64 -4.76 -39.53
C CYS A 51 -40.12 -5.19 -39.63
N ALA A 52 -41.03 -4.44 -38.99
CA ALA A 52 -42.47 -4.70 -39.09
C ALA A 52 -43.02 -4.41 -40.49
N ALA A 53 -42.58 -3.33 -41.15
CA ALA A 53 -42.98 -2.97 -42.50
C ALA A 53 -42.57 -4.05 -43.52
N ILE A 54 -41.32 -4.53 -43.45
CA ILE A 54 -40.85 -5.65 -44.31
C ILE A 54 -41.71 -6.90 -44.10
N ARG A 55 -42.08 -7.20 -42.86
CA ARG A 55 -42.90 -8.39 -42.53
C ARG A 55 -44.32 -8.29 -43.08
N GLN A 56 -44.93 -7.10 -43.07
CA GLN A 56 -46.29 -6.88 -43.57
C GLN A 56 -46.37 -7.00 -45.09
N HIS A 57 -45.29 -6.70 -45.81
CA HIS A 57 -45.22 -6.77 -47.27
C HIS A 57 -44.78 -8.14 -47.83
N GLN A 58 -44.50 -9.12 -46.96
CA GLN A 58 -44.08 -10.45 -47.40
C GLN A 58 -45.30 -11.29 -47.81
N PRO A 59 -45.39 -11.79 -49.06
CA PRO A 59 -46.49 -12.65 -49.49
C PRO A 59 -46.35 -14.07 -48.92
N ASP A 60 -47.51 -14.66 -48.62
CA ASP A 60 -47.83 -15.99 -48.07
C ASP A 60 -46.72 -17.05 -47.88
N GLY A 61 -46.69 -17.64 -46.68
CA GLY A 61 -46.25 -19.02 -46.45
C GLY A 61 -44.85 -19.24 -45.88
N LYS A 62 -43.95 -18.24 -45.90
CA LYS A 62 -42.64 -18.34 -45.23
C LYS A 62 -42.58 -17.37 -44.06
N GLN A 63 -42.85 -17.84 -42.85
CA GLN A 63 -42.65 -17.10 -41.59
C GLN A 63 -41.15 -16.81 -41.27
N ALA A 64 -40.29 -16.79 -42.28
CA ALA A 64 -38.86 -16.48 -42.15
C ALA A 64 -38.58 -15.04 -42.57
N GLY A 65 -39.34 -14.09 -42.01
CA GLY A 65 -39.00 -12.66 -42.15
C GLY A 65 -37.67 -12.35 -41.43
N PRO A 66 -37.02 -11.22 -41.73
CA PRO A 66 -35.79 -10.84 -41.04
C PRO A 66 -36.07 -10.69 -39.54
N TRP A 67 -35.29 -11.39 -38.72
CA TRP A 67 -35.43 -11.33 -37.28
C TRP A 67 -34.55 -10.22 -36.71
N LEU A 68 -35.12 -9.37 -35.85
CA LEU A 68 -34.38 -8.28 -35.18
C LEU A 68 -33.13 -8.79 -34.46
N HIS A 69 -33.17 -9.97 -33.85
CA HIS A 69 -32.00 -10.54 -33.17
C HIS A 69 -30.85 -10.88 -34.14
N ARG A 70 -31.16 -11.33 -35.37
CA ARG A 70 -30.18 -11.63 -36.41
C ARG A 70 -29.61 -10.33 -37.00
N ALA A 71 -30.47 -9.33 -37.19
CA ALA A 71 -30.07 -7.99 -37.62
C ALA A 71 -29.12 -7.31 -36.63
N CYS A 72 -29.40 -7.44 -35.33
CA CYS A 72 -28.64 -6.82 -34.25
C CYS A 72 -27.45 -7.67 -33.79
N GLN A 73 -27.21 -8.85 -34.40
CA GLN A 73 -26.09 -9.70 -34.04
C GLN A 73 -24.77 -8.96 -34.36
N GLY A 74 -24.00 -8.62 -33.33
CA GLY A 74 -22.77 -7.83 -33.46
C GLY A 74 -22.97 -6.31 -33.50
N ALA A 75 -24.20 -5.80 -33.30
CA ALA A 75 -24.44 -4.36 -33.22
C ALA A 75 -23.99 -3.80 -31.86
N ALA A 76 -23.18 -2.73 -31.89
CA ALA A 76 -22.76 -2.02 -30.69
C ALA A 76 -23.80 -0.95 -30.31
N LEU A 77 -24.17 -0.91 -29.03
CA LEU A 77 -24.98 0.16 -28.46
C LEU A 77 -24.13 1.42 -28.36
N ASP A 78 -24.63 2.53 -28.90
CA ASP A 78 -23.98 3.83 -28.74
C ASP A 78 -24.41 4.44 -27.40
N LEU A 79 -23.81 3.94 -26.33
CA LEU A 79 -24.01 4.45 -24.98
C LEU A 79 -23.12 5.67 -24.78
N GLN A 80 -23.72 6.83 -24.61
CA GLN A 80 -22.96 8.01 -24.20
C GLN A 80 -22.40 7.78 -22.80
N ALA A 81 -21.07 7.89 -22.66
CA ALA A 81 -20.44 7.80 -21.36
C ALA A 81 -21.03 8.90 -20.44
N PRO A 82 -21.43 8.56 -19.20
CA PRO A 82 -21.92 9.54 -18.26
C PRO A 82 -20.91 10.68 -18.09
N VAL A 83 -21.39 11.91 -18.02
CA VAL A 83 -20.53 13.08 -17.79
C VAL A 83 -19.71 12.84 -16.52
N ARG A 84 -18.39 12.88 -16.66
CA ARG A 84 -17.46 12.66 -15.56
C ARG A 84 -17.69 13.76 -14.52
N ARG A 85 -18.05 13.38 -13.31
CA ARG A 85 -18.27 14.34 -12.21
C ARG A 85 -16.98 15.10 -11.94
N GLU A 86 -17.09 16.42 -11.88
CA GLU A 86 -16.01 17.29 -11.42
C GLU A 86 -15.70 16.97 -9.95
N LYS A 87 -14.42 16.85 -9.61
CA LYS A 87 -14.00 16.56 -8.24
C LYS A 87 -14.17 17.83 -7.41
N SER A 88 -14.75 17.72 -6.21
CA SER A 88 -14.85 18.85 -5.30
C SER A 88 -13.45 19.37 -4.91
N PRO A 89 -13.30 20.69 -4.65
CA PRO A 89 -12.00 21.28 -4.32
C PRO A 89 -11.39 20.66 -3.06
N GLU A 90 -12.22 20.27 -2.08
CA GLU A 90 -11.78 19.60 -0.86
C GLU A 90 -11.15 18.22 -1.15
N LEU A 91 -11.71 17.45 -2.09
CA LEU A 91 -11.17 16.14 -2.46
C LEU A 91 -9.82 16.28 -3.17
N VAL A 92 -9.63 17.32 -3.97
CA VAL A 92 -8.35 17.60 -4.63
C VAL A 92 -7.27 17.93 -3.59
N GLN A 93 -7.60 18.76 -2.59
CA GLN A 93 -6.68 19.09 -1.52
C GLN A 93 -6.30 17.86 -0.68
N ARG A 94 -7.27 16.99 -0.36
CA ARG A 94 -7.00 15.74 0.36
C ARG A 94 -6.12 14.78 -0.44
N LEU A 95 -6.36 14.66 -1.74
CA LEU A 95 -5.52 13.84 -2.62
C LEU A 95 -4.09 14.38 -2.70
N ALA A 96 -3.93 15.70 -2.79
CA ALA A 96 -2.61 16.33 -2.78
C ALA A 96 -1.86 16.08 -1.47
N LYS A 97 -2.56 16.10 -0.33
CA LYS A 97 -1.98 15.75 0.98
C LYS A 97 -1.52 14.29 1.01
N LEU A 98 -2.40 13.36 0.64
CA LEU A 98 -2.09 11.93 0.60
C LEU A 98 -0.90 11.61 -0.30
N GLN A 99 -0.78 12.32 -1.42
CA GLN A 99 0.34 12.16 -2.34
C GLN A 99 1.66 12.64 -1.72
N ARG A 100 1.67 13.80 -1.05
CA ARG A 100 2.86 14.28 -0.33
C ARG A 100 3.30 13.32 0.77
N ASP A 101 2.36 12.77 1.53
CA ASP A 101 2.66 11.83 2.61
C ASP A 101 3.31 10.55 2.04
N LEU A 102 2.83 10.06 0.89
CA LEU A 102 3.43 8.91 0.20
C LEU A 102 4.82 9.22 -0.37
N ASP A 103 5.02 10.40 -0.94
CA ASP A 103 6.32 10.80 -1.50
C ASP A 103 7.35 10.95 -0.38
N GLN A 104 6.95 11.49 0.79
CA GLN A 104 7.81 11.55 1.97
C GLN A 104 8.21 10.15 2.45
N GLN A 105 7.25 9.22 2.56
CA GLN A 105 7.56 7.85 2.97
C GLN A 105 8.53 7.15 2.00
N ARG A 106 8.44 7.44 0.70
CA ARG A 106 9.38 6.92 -0.30
C ARG A 106 10.75 7.54 -0.15
N TYR A 107 10.82 8.86 0.06
CA TYR A 107 12.08 9.55 0.33
C TYR A 107 12.76 8.98 1.58
N ASP A 108 12.02 8.85 2.69
CA ASP A 108 12.53 8.29 3.93
C ASP A 108 13.11 6.89 3.69
N ARG A 109 12.39 6.03 2.95
CA ARG A 109 12.90 4.69 2.58
C ARG A 109 14.19 4.70 1.77
N MET A 110 14.35 5.63 0.82
CA MET A 110 15.60 5.75 0.06
C MET A 110 16.77 6.25 0.91
N VAL A 111 16.48 7.06 1.93
CA VAL A 111 17.49 7.62 2.84
C VAL A 111 17.85 6.67 3.99
N LEU A 112 16.99 5.69 4.31
CA LEU A 112 17.26 4.69 5.34
C LEU A 112 18.61 4.00 5.10
N ASP A 113 18.88 3.51 3.89
CA ASP A 113 20.10 2.76 3.60
C ASP A 113 21.38 3.58 3.80
N VAL A 114 21.33 4.89 3.49
CA VAL A 114 22.46 5.81 3.62
C VAL A 114 22.64 6.25 5.07
N THR A 115 21.54 6.52 5.77
CA THR A 115 21.57 7.01 7.15
C THR A 115 21.59 5.89 8.18
N GLU A 116 21.50 4.62 7.78
CA GLU A 116 21.47 3.49 8.71
C GLU A 116 22.77 3.39 9.51
N GLU A 117 23.93 3.62 8.88
CA GLU A 117 25.22 3.59 9.56
C GLU A 117 25.39 4.78 10.49
N GLU A 118 24.99 5.98 10.05
CA GLU A 118 25.02 7.20 10.84
C GLU A 118 24.04 7.13 12.02
N ARG A 119 22.83 6.58 11.83
CA ARG A 119 21.83 6.37 12.88
C ARG A 119 22.21 5.24 13.83
N LYS A 120 22.88 4.18 13.38
CA LYS A 120 23.42 3.15 14.27
C LYS A 120 24.59 3.68 15.09
N ALA A 121 25.44 4.52 14.50
CA ALA A 121 26.50 5.22 15.21
C ALA A 121 25.95 6.26 16.20
N GLN A 122 24.95 7.04 15.80
CA GLN A 122 24.24 7.98 16.65
C GLN A 122 23.45 7.28 17.74
N ALA A 123 22.68 6.22 17.46
CA ALA A 123 21.95 5.46 18.48
C ALA A 123 22.87 4.71 19.46
N ALA A 124 24.08 4.34 19.04
CA ALA A 124 25.11 3.82 19.92
C ALA A 124 25.72 4.93 20.80
N SER A 125 25.95 6.13 20.23
CA SER A 125 26.46 7.31 20.95
C SER A 125 25.41 7.98 21.85
N GLU A 126 24.13 7.90 21.49
CA GLU A 126 22.95 8.34 22.23
C GLU A 126 22.44 7.23 23.17
N GLY A 127 23.21 6.14 23.32
CA GLY A 127 22.89 4.92 24.08
C GLY A 127 22.78 5.09 25.60
N GLY A 128 22.31 6.25 26.07
CA GLY A 128 21.84 6.46 27.44
C GLY A 128 20.38 6.04 27.56
N LEU A 129 20.14 4.77 27.87
CA LEU A 129 18.87 4.23 28.41
C LEU A 129 17.60 4.86 27.78
N ASN A 130 17.45 4.84 26.45
CA ASN A 130 16.34 5.54 25.78
C ASN A 130 14.97 4.87 25.98
N THR A 131 14.95 3.60 26.43
CA THR A 131 13.70 2.90 26.72
C THR A 131 13.38 2.98 28.20
N TYR A 132 12.13 3.34 28.56
CA TYR A 132 11.64 3.38 29.95
C TYR A 132 11.94 2.08 30.73
N LYS A 133 11.84 0.92 30.06
CA LYS A 133 12.20 -0.39 30.62
C LYS A 133 13.69 -0.50 30.98
N GLU A 134 14.57 0.08 30.16
CA GLU A 134 16.01 0.09 30.42
C GLU A 134 16.37 1.04 31.56
N GLN A 135 15.68 2.18 31.68
CA GLN A 135 15.86 3.10 32.81
C GLN A 135 15.43 2.46 34.14
N MET A 136 14.28 1.79 34.17
CA MET A 136 13.83 1.07 35.36
C MET A 136 14.76 -0.10 35.73
N SER A 137 15.18 -0.89 34.74
CA SER A 137 16.09 -2.01 34.96
C SER A 137 17.45 -1.54 35.45
N PHE A 138 17.95 -0.41 34.93
CA PHE A 138 19.20 0.19 35.36
C PHE A 138 19.10 0.70 36.80
N GLY A 139 18.04 1.45 37.13
CA GLY A 139 17.83 1.91 38.51
C GLY A 139 17.74 0.76 39.53
N LEU A 140 17.04 -0.33 39.17
CA LEU A 140 16.96 -1.52 40.00
C LEU A 140 18.33 -2.20 40.17
N HIS A 141 19.11 -2.32 39.09
CA HIS A 141 20.46 -2.86 39.13
C HIS A 141 21.37 -2.07 40.08
N VAL A 142 21.34 -0.73 40.00
CA VAL A 142 22.12 0.17 40.86
C VAL A 142 21.79 -0.07 42.34
N ILE A 143 20.49 -0.14 42.69
CA ILE A 143 20.06 -0.38 44.08
C ILE A 143 20.56 -1.73 44.60
N VAL A 144 20.44 -2.79 43.80
CA VAL A 144 20.91 -4.14 44.17
C VAL A 144 22.43 -4.16 44.35
N MET A 145 23.17 -3.53 43.46
CA MET A 145 24.63 -3.43 43.55
C MET A 145 25.08 -2.64 44.78
N MET A 146 24.45 -1.49 45.06
CA MET A 146 24.71 -0.69 46.25
C MET A 146 24.45 -1.48 47.54
N GLY A 147 23.33 -2.22 47.61
CA GLY A 147 23.02 -3.07 48.75
C GLY A 147 24.03 -4.21 48.95
N THR A 148 24.44 -4.85 47.85
CA THR A 148 25.41 -5.95 47.87
C THR A 148 26.79 -5.47 48.36
N PHE A 149 27.26 -4.34 47.85
CA PHE A 149 28.54 -3.75 48.26
C PHE A 149 28.50 -3.14 49.66
N TYR A 150 27.35 -2.62 50.09
CA TYR A 150 27.15 -2.20 51.48
C TYR A 150 27.30 -3.40 52.43
N ALA A 151 26.62 -4.52 52.14
CA ALA A 151 26.72 -5.73 52.93
C ALA A 151 28.15 -6.28 52.93
N LEU A 152 28.82 -6.30 51.77
CA LEU A 152 30.21 -6.72 51.63
C LEU A 152 31.14 -5.84 52.47
N GLY A 153 31.02 -4.51 52.38
CA GLY A 153 31.81 -3.56 53.14
C GLY A 153 31.56 -3.65 54.65
N HIS A 154 30.31 -3.90 55.05
CA HIS A 154 29.93 -4.10 56.44
C HIS A 154 30.54 -5.39 57.01
N VAL A 155 30.49 -6.50 56.26
CA VAL A 155 31.13 -7.78 56.65
C VAL A 155 32.66 -7.67 56.68
N ALA A 156 33.26 -6.99 55.70
CA ALA A 156 34.69 -6.74 55.70
C ALA A 156 35.13 -5.94 56.94
N ALA A 157 34.34 -4.93 57.33
CA ALA A 157 34.60 -4.15 58.53
C ALA A 157 34.33 -4.91 59.84
N LEU A 158 33.43 -5.90 59.85
CA LEU A 158 33.27 -6.85 60.96
C LEU A 158 34.55 -7.67 61.20
N GLY A 159 35.24 -8.07 60.12
CA GLY A 159 36.51 -8.78 60.22
C GLY A 159 37.68 -7.89 60.68
N LEU A 160 37.60 -6.56 60.46
CA LEU A 160 38.71 -5.64 60.72
C LEU A 160 38.67 -4.95 62.09
N SER A 161 37.48 -4.68 62.65
CA SER A 161 37.37 -3.92 63.90
C SER A 161 36.10 -4.25 64.66
N SER A 162 36.16 -4.44 65.99
CA SER A 162 35.00 -4.84 66.81
C SER A 162 34.03 -3.71 67.18
N LYS A 163 34.30 -2.45 66.80
CA LYS A 163 33.41 -1.32 67.18
C LYS A 163 32.26 -1.18 66.18
N PRO A 164 31.01 -1.02 66.65
CA PRO A 164 29.83 -0.97 65.78
C PRO A 164 29.87 0.19 64.78
N ALA A 165 30.49 1.31 65.15
CA ALA A 165 30.66 2.46 64.27
C ALA A 165 31.51 2.16 63.03
N HIS A 166 32.52 1.29 63.13
CA HIS A 166 33.39 0.95 61.99
C HIS A 166 32.69 0.08 60.95
N HIS A 167 31.70 -0.73 61.35
CA HIS A 167 30.94 -1.55 60.40
C HIS A 167 30.05 -0.70 59.49
N ALA A 168 29.38 0.30 60.06
CA ALA A 168 28.58 1.25 59.28
C ALA A 168 29.43 2.07 58.29
N VAL A 169 30.61 2.51 58.72
CA VAL A 169 31.58 3.21 57.87
C VAL A 169 32.10 2.29 56.76
N GLY A 170 32.37 1.02 57.05
CA GLY A 170 32.77 0.02 56.05
C GLY A 170 31.70 -0.21 54.98
N GLY A 171 30.42 -0.29 55.38
CA GLY A 171 29.31 -0.39 54.45
C GLY A 171 29.17 0.85 53.55
N LEU A 172 29.30 2.05 54.12
CA LEU A 172 29.28 3.31 53.34
C LEU A 172 30.44 3.40 52.34
N ALA A 173 31.65 2.98 52.75
CA ALA A 173 32.81 2.90 51.86
C ALA A 173 32.57 1.89 50.71
N GLY A 174 31.98 0.73 51.02
CA GLY A 174 31.57 -0.26 50.01
C GLY A 174 30.56 0.31 49.01
N MET A 175 29.52 0.99 49.50
CA MET A 175 28.50 1.64 48.66
C MET A 175 29.10 2.73 47.74
N THR A 176 30.09 3.47 48.24
CA THR A 176 30.82 4.49 47.45
C THR A 176 31.65 3.85 46.34
N CYS A 177 32.33 2.74 46.64
CA CYS A 177 33.07 1.96 45.63
C CYS A 177 32.14 1.40 44.56
N ALA A 178 30.95 0.90 44.93
CA ALA A 178 29.93 0.44 43.99
C ALA A 178 29.47 1.55 43.05
N MET A 179 29.24 2.76 43.57
CA MET A 179 28.85 3.92 42.76
C MET A 179 29.94 4.31 41.76
N LEU A 180 31.21 4.27 42.16
CA LEU A 180 32.34 4.55 41.26
C LEU A 180 32.46 3.49 40.16
N LEU A 181 32.33 2.21 40.50
CA LEU A 181 32.33 1.11 39.53
C LEU A 181 31.19 1.24 38.54
N GLU A 182 29.97 1.45 39.02
CA GLU A 182 28.78 1.59 38.18
C GLU A 182 28.88 2.81 37.26
N THR A 183 29.36 3.94 37.78
CA THR A 183 29.59 5.16 36.97
C THR A 183 30.64 4.91 35.89
N THR A 184 31.74 4.22 36.24
CA THR A 184 32.80 3.89 35.29
C THR A 184 32.28 2.93 34.20
N LEU A 185 31.53 1.90 34.58
CA LEU A 185 30.91 0.97 33.66
C LEU A 185 29.86 1.64 32.77
N LEU A 186 29.11 2.59 33.31
CA LEU A 186 28.15 3.40 32.55
C LEU A 186 28.87 4.22 31.48
N ILE A 187 29.97 4.90 31.85
CA ILE A 187 30.80 5.66 30.91
C ILE A 187 31.37 4.74 29.83
N ILE A 188 31.89 3.57 30.17
CA ILE A 188 32.42 2.62 29.18
C ILE A 188 31.30 2.13 28.26
N ARG A 189 30.11 1.84 28.81
CA ARG A 189 28.96 1.36 28.04
C ARG A 189 28.44 2.42 27.07
N THR A 190 28.41 3.68 27.47
CA THR A 190 27.90 4.77 26.62
C THR A 190 28.95 5.29 25.64
N ASN A 191 30.25 5.14 25.95
CA ASN A 191 31.35 5.68 25.15
C ASN A 191 32.06 4.62 24.28
N PHE A 192 31.53 3.39 24.19
CA PHE A 192 32.17 2.33 23.41
C PHE A 192 32.08 2.61 21.91
N PRO A 193 33.21 2.84 21.19
CA PRO A 193 33.18 3.15 19.77
C PRO A 193 32.74 1.93 18.94
N TYR A 194 31.81 2.17 18.01
CA TYR A 194 31.21 1.18 17.11
C TYR A 194 32.24 0.40 16.27
N GLU A 195 33.44 0.96 16.06
CA GLU A 195 34.55 0.41 15.27
C GLU A 195 35.01 -1.00 15.70
N LEU A 196 34.88 -1.38 16.96
CA LEU A 196 35.28 -2.72 17.42
C LEU A 196 34.19 -3.78 17.16
N ARG A 197 32.93 -3.36 17.01
CA ARG A 197 31.79 -4.27 16.77
C ARG A 197 31.63 -4.61 15.29
N SER A 198 31.89 -3.64 14.40
CA SER A 198 31.93 -3.86 12.94
C SER A 198 33.03 -4.87 12.56
N GLN A 199 34.23 -4.72 13.12
CA GLN A 199 35.33 -5.66 12.88
C GLN A 199 35.05 -7.08 13.38
N ARG A 200 34.30 -7.26 14.47
CA ARG A 200 33.91 -8.59 14.96
C ARG A 200 32.90 -9.27 14.05
N LYS A 201 32.00 -8.51 13.42
CA LYS A 201 31.04 -9.00 12.42
C LYS A 201 31.73 -9.31 11.08
N GLN A 202 32.76 -8.55 10.72
CA GLN A 202 33.55 -8.74 9.51
C GLN A 202 34.56 -9.91 9.62
N ARG A 203 35.01 -10.22 10.85
CA ARG A 203 35.87 -11.38 11.16
C ARG A 203 35.12 -12.70 11.33
N GLN A 204 33.79 -12.71 11.24
CA GLN A 204 33.03 -13.94 11.19
C GLN A 204 32.98 -14.39 9.73
N PRO A 205 33.81 -15.36 9.29
CA PRO A 205 33.65 -15.92 7.95
C PRO A 205 32.23 -16.50 7.88
N VAL A 206 31.54 -16.18 6.80
CA VAL A 206 30.25 -16.76 6.41
C VAL A 206 30.41 -18.29 6.40
N ALA A 207 30.14 -18.92 7.54
CA ALA A 207 30.16 -20.37 7.66
C ALA A 207 28.97 -20.90 6.86
N ALA A 208 29.29 -21.40 5.67
CA ALA A 208 28.51 -22.35 4.88
C ALA A 208 27.04 -21.99 4.63
N SER A 209 26.79 -21.26 3.53
CA SER A 209 25.55 -21.45 2.78
C SER A 209 25.59 -22.86 2.17
N PRO A 210 24.64 -23.77 2.46
CA PRO A 210 24.58 -25.05 1.78
C PRO A 210 24.22 -24.82 0.31
N GLU A 211 25.05 -25.36 -0.59
CA GLU A 211 24.81 -25.37 -2.03
C GLU A 211 23.42 -25.94 -2.36
N GLU A 212 22.64 -25.22 -3.17
CA GLU A 212 21.47 -25.76 -3.85
C GLU A 212 21.91 -26.85 -4.84
N PRO A 213 21.29 -28.05 -4.81
CA PRO A 213 21.60 -29.07 -5.80
C PRO A 213 20.96 -28.70 -7.14
N LYS A 214 21.84 -28.44 -8.10
CA LYS A 214 21.56 -28.28 -9.54
C LYS A 214 20.87 -29.55 -10.05
N LYS A 215 19.56 -29.48 -10.32
CA LYS A 215 18.82 -30.54 -11.02
C LYS A 215 19.23 -30.54 -12.50
N GLU A 216 20.07 -31.49 -12.89
CA GLU A 216 20.26 -31.87 -14.28
C GLU A 216 19.19 -32.89 -14.70
N ARG A 217 18.53 -32.55 -15.82
CA ARG A 217 17.85 -33.39 -16.83
C ARG A 217 16.62 -34.20 -16.41
#